data_AF-A0A961TT72-F1
#
_entry.id   AF-A0A961TT72-F1
#
_cell.length_a   1.000
_cell.length_b   1.000
_cell.length_c   1.000
_cell.angle_alpha   90.00
_cell.angle_beta   90.00
_cell.angle_gamma   90.00
#
_symmetry.space_group_name_H-M   'P 1'
#
loop_
_entity.id
_entity.type
_entity.pdbx_description
1 polymer ?
#
loop_
_entity_poly.entity_id
_entity_poly.type
_entity_poly.pdbx_seq_one_letter_code
_entity_poly.pdbx_strand_id
1 'polypeptide(L)'
;FWTRFAMVAAAALAISVATYFATPDAFIFFGILHQIALGSLLGLAFLRLPPLITLAVAVFLIISQSFLRSPVFDHPFLWWIGLAPVNPRSNDYVPLFPWFGVVLVGIAMMTSLQSAGLSARMALIRVGAWAKPFRLAGRHSLAVYLLHQPLLIGLVWLFAQVWPAAAPSQSEQFISACEMRCAETQTESFCRPYCGCMLESIDRADMLQSMFAGPTNDQLNGRLEQFALSCSQTDDLEAPKP
;
A
#
# COMPACT_ATOMS: atom_id res chain seq x y z
N PHE A 1 8.69 -28.53 -12.15
CA PHE A 1 7.62 -27.52 -12.03
C PHE A 1 6.88 -27.68 -10.70
N TRP A 2 6.21 -28.81 -10.47
CA TRP A 2 5.32 -29.03 -9.33
C TRP A 2 5.95 -28.81 -7.94
N THR A 3 7.20 -29.23 -7.72
CA THR A 3 7.89 -28.99 -6.44
C THR A 3 8.00 -27.50 -6.10
N ARG A 4 8.47 -26.69 -7.06
CA ARG A 4 8.57 -25.24 -6.89
C ARG A 4 7.19 -24.61 -6.72
N PHE A 5 6.21 -25.03 -7.52
CA PHE A 5 4.85 -24.52 -7.43
C PHE A 5 4.25 -24.79 -6.03
N ALA A 6 4.36 -26.02 -5.55
CA ALA A 6 3.87 -26.41 -4.23
C ALA A 6 4.55 -25.61 -3.10
N MET A 7 5.87 -25.39 -3.18
CA MET A 7 6.59 -24.55 -2.22
C MET A 7 6.07 -23.11 -2.19
N VAL A 8 5.87 -22.49 -3.36
CA VAL A 8 5.37 -21.10 -3.44
C VAL A 8 3.92 -21.01 -2.99
N ALA A 9 3.07 -21.95 -3.41
CA ALA A 9 1.66 -22.00 -3.01
C ALA A 9 1.53 -22.21 -1.49
N ALA A 10 2.31 -23.11 -0.91
CA ALA A 10 2.34 -23.33 0.53
C ALA A 10 2.82 -22.08 1.29
N ALA A 11 3.87 -21.41 0.79
CA ALA A 11 4.36 -20.16 1.38
C ALA A 11 3.32 -19.02 1.28
N ALA A 12 2.59 -18.93 0.17
CA ALA A 12 1.51 -17.96 -0.01
C ALA A 12 0.41 -18.15 1.03
N LEU A 13 -0.09 -19.39 1.18
CA LEU A 13 -1.09 -19.74 2.19
C LEU A 13 -0.58 -19.49 3.62
N ALA A 14 0.66 -19.87 3.91
CA ALA A 14 1.27 -19.65 5.23
C ALA A 14 1.32 -18.16 5.60
N ILE A 15 1.67 -17.28 4.65
CA ILE A 15 1.68 -15.83 4.89
C ILE A 15 0.26 -15.29 5.11
N SER A 16 -0.72 -15.71 4.31
CA SER A 16 -2.11 -15.29 4.52
C SER A 16 -2.60 -15.70 5.91
N VAL A 17 -2.33 -16.93 6.34
CA VAL A 17 -2.68 -17.40 7.69
C VAL A 17 -1.94 -16.61 8.76
N ALA A 18 -0.63 -16.43 8.63
CA ALA A 18 0.16 -15.70 9.62
C ALA A 18 -0.30 -14.23 9.76
N THR A 19 -0.56 -13.56 8.65
CA THR A 19 -1.03 -12.16 8.65
C THR A 19 -2.49 -12.02 9.04
N TYR A 20 -3.31 -13.05 8.86
CA TYR A 20 -4.67 -13.08 9.38
C TYR A 20 -4.68 -12.96 10.91
N PHE A 21 -3.73 -13.59 11.60
CA PHE A 21 -3.58 -13.47 13.05
C PHE A 21 -2.79 -12.23 13.49
N ALA A 22 -1.75 -11.83 12.75
CA ALA A 22 -0.88 -10.72 13.13
C ALA A 22 -1.46 -9.33 12.78
N THR A 23 -2.18 -9.21 11.66
CA THR A 23 -2.75 -7.95 11.14
C THR A 23 -4.14 -8.20 10.53
N PRO A 24 -5.16 -8.51 11.34
CA PRO A 24 -6.48 -8.96 10.85
C PRO A 24 -7.16 -7.96 9.90
N ASP A 25 -7.02 -6.65 10.16
CA ASP A 25 -7.64 -5.59 9.34
C ASP A 25 -6.99 -5.39 7.97
N ALA A 26 -5.82 -6.00 7.74
CA ALA A 26 -5.04 -5.84 6.51
C ALA A 26 -4.25 -7.12 6.15
N PHE A 27 -4.81 -8.28 6.47
CA PHE A 27 -4.16 -9.56 6.17
C PHE A 27 -3.90 -9.71 4.67
N ILE A 28 -2.89 -10.50 4.30
CA ILE A 28 -2.50 -10.68 2.91
C ILE A 28 -3.53 -11.60 2.23
N PHE A 29 -4.51 -11.00 1.55
CA PHE A 29 -5.56 -11.74 0.85
C PHE A 29 -5.06 -12.38 -0.45
N PHE A 30 -4.43 -11.60 -1.32
CA PHE A 30 -3.89 -12.06 -2.61
C PHE A 30 -2.62 -11.29 -2.95
N GLY A 31 -1.54 -11.61 -2.23
CA GLY A 31 -0.23 -10.98 -2.42
C GLY A 31 0.59 -11.55 -3.58
N ILE A 32 1.83 -11.08 -3.73
CA ILE A 32 2.70 -11.46 -4.86
C ILE A 32 2.98 -12.97 -4.94
N LEU A 33 3.06 -13.70 -3.82
CA LEU A 33 3.28 -15.15 -3.87
C LEU A 33 2.07 -15.91 -4.44
N HIS A 34 0.85 -15.47 -4.12
CA HIS A 34 -0.37 -16.01 -4.73
C HIS A 34 -0.34 -15.80 -6.23
N GLN A 35 0.05 -14.60 -6.65
CA GLN A 35 0.13 -14.29 -8.06
C GLN A 35 1.26 -15.00 -8.79
N ILE A 36 2.41 -15.22 -8.15
CA ILE A 36 3.48 -16.04 -8.72
C ILE A 36 2.99 -17.47 -8.90
N ALA A 37 2.26 -18.03 -7.93
CA ALA A 37 1.70 -19.37 -8.05
C ALA A 37 0.68 -19.44 -9.20
N LEU A 38 -0.34 -18.58 -9.19
CA LEU A 38 -1.39 -18.53 -10.20
C LEU A 38 -0.81 -18.23 -11.60
N GLY A 39 0.02 -17.21 -11.72
CA GLY A 39 0.69 -16.84 -12.96
C GLY A 39 1.64 -17.92 -13.49
N SER A 40 2.29 -18.68 -12.62
CA SER A 40 3.10 -19.84 -13.05
C SER A 40 2.23 -20.96 -13.64
N LEU A 41 1.03 -21.17 -13.11
CA LEU A 41 0.08 -22.16 -13.63
C LEU A 41 -0.55 -21.71 -14.94
N LEU A 42 -1.12 -20.50 -14.97
CA LEU A 42 -1.73 -19.92 -16.17
C LEU A 42 -0.72 -19.72 -17.30
N GLY A 43 0.51 -19.34 -16.96
CA GLY A 43 1.59 -19.14 -17.92
C GLY A 43 1.94 -20.38 -18.73
N LEU A 44 1.67 -21.60 -18.21
CA LEU A 44 1.89 -22.85 -18.96
C LEU A 44 1.11 -22.89 -20.28
N ALA A 45 -0.10 -22.31 -20.31
CA ALA A 45 -0.93 -22.25 -21.52
C ALA A 45 -0.32 -21.37 -22.62
N PHE A 46 0.56 -20.43 -22.25
CA PHE A 46 1.17 -19.46 -23.17
C PHE A 46 2.57 -19.84 -23.63
N LEU A 47 3.18 -20.88 -23.05
CA LEU A 47 4.56 -21.30 -23.40
C LEU A 47 4.70 -21.82 -24.83
N ARG A 48 3.61 -22.30 -25.43
CA ARG A 48 3.58 -22.84 -26.81
C ARG A 48 2.95 -21.89 -27.82
N LEU A 49 2.43 -20.74 -27.37
CA LEU A 49 1.79 -19.79 -28.26
C LEU A 49 2.84 -18.90 -28.97
N PRO A 50 2.53 -18.40 -30.18
CA PRO A 50 3.39 -17.42 -30.85
C PRO A 50 3.59 -16.17 -29.97
N PRO A 51 4.82 -15.61 -29.89
CA PRO A 51 5.10 -14.48 -29.01
C PRO A 51 4.20 -13.26 -29.26
N LEU A 52 3.79 -13.03 -30.51
CA LEU A 52 2.90 -11.93 -30.87
C LEU A 52 1.50 -12.10 -30.26
N ILE A 53 0.95 -13.32 -30.23
CA ILE A 53 -0.35 -13.61 -29.61
C ILE A 53 -0.24 -13.45 -28.10
N THR A 54 0.81 -13.99 -27.49
CA THR A 54 1.08 -13.83 -26.05
C THR A 54 1.21 -12.36 -25.67
N LEU A 55 1.90 -11.55 -26.47
CA LEU A 55 2.04 -10.11 -26.26
C LEU A 55 0.71 -9.36 -26.43
N ALA A 56 -0.11 -9.72 -27.43
CA ALA A 56 -1.42 -9.11 -27.62
C ALA A 56 -2.34 -9.35 -26.41
N VAL A 57 -2.36 -10.58 -25.89
CA VAL A 57 -3.09 -10.90 -24.65
C VAL A 57 -2.50 -10.14 -23.46
N ALA A 58 -1.17 -10.04 -23.35
CA ALA A 58 -0.52 -9.28 -22.30
C ALA A 58 -0.96 -7.81 -22.27
N VAL A 59 -0.95 -7.14 -23.43
CA VAL A 59 -1.39 -5.75 -23.58
C VAL A 59 -2.87 -5.61 -23.24
N PHE A 60 -3.71 -6.54 -23.70
CA PHE A 60 -5.13 -6.55 -23.33
C PHE A 60 -5.33 -6.63 -21.82
N LEU A 61 -4.67 -7.55 -21.11
CA LEU A 61 -4.80 -7.68 -19.66
C LEU A 61 -4.34 -6.41 -18.94
N ILE A 62 -3.25 -5.77 -19.39
CA ILE A 62 -2.73 -4.54 -18.78
C ILE A 62 -3.72 -3.38 -18.92
N ILE A 63 -4.27 -3.18 -20.12
CA ILE A 63 -5.16 -2.04 -20.39
C ILE A 63 -6.57 -2.31 -19.86
N SER A 64 -7.00 -3.57 -19.75
CA SER A 64 -8.37 -3.93 -19.35
C SER A 64 -8.88 -3.29 -18.06
N GLN A 65 -8.00 -2.96 -17.12
CA GLN A 65 -8.43 -2.27 -15.89
C GLN A 65 -9.02 -0.88 -16.13
N SER A 66 -8.68 -0.20 -17.23
CA SER A 66 -9.23 1.14 -17.51
C SER A 66 -10.68 1.12 -17.99
N PHE A 67 -11.18 -0.03 -18.46
CA PHE A 67 -12.53 -0.14 -19.04
C PHE A 67 -13.36 -1.33 -18.52
N LEU A 68 -12.77 -2.31 -17.83
CA LEU A 68 -13.48 -3.46 -17.24
C LEU A 68 -13.70 -3.36 -15.73
N ARG A 69 -13.23 -2.30 -15.07
CA ARG A 69 -13.53 -2.09 -13.65
C ARG A 69 -15.04 -1.91 -13.46
N SER A 70 -15.62 -2.71 -12.57
CA SER A 70 -17.07 -2.75 -12.36
C SER A 70 -17.43 -3.19 -10.95
N PRO A 71 -18.51 -2.66 -10.35
CA PRO A 71 -19.04 -3.12 -9.06
C PRO A 71 -19.37 -4.62 -9.01
N VAL A 72 -19.55 -5.29 -10.15
CA VAL A 72 -19.73 -6.76 -10.20
C VAL A 72 -18.53 -7.50 -9.58
N PHE A 73 -17.34 -6.92 -9.66
CA PHE A 73 -16.12 -7.47 -9.06
C PHE A 73 -15.90 -7.06 -7.60
N ASP A 74 -16.81 -6.27 -7.02
CA ASP A 74 -16.74 -5.81 -5.62
C ASP A 74 -17.29 -6.86 -4.63
N HIS A 75 -16.93 -8.12 -4.87
CA HIS A 75 -17.26 -9.24 -4.00
C HIS A 75 -15.95 -9.92 -3.57
N PRO A 76 -15.77 -10.30 -2.28
CA PRO A 76 -14.51 -10.86 -1.79
C PRO A 76 -13.96 -12.04 -2.60
N PHE A 77 -14.85 -12.91 -3.09
CA PHE A 77 -14.48 -14.04 -3.95
C PHE A 77 -13.88 -13.65 -5.31
N LEU A 78 -14.14 -12.43 -5.79
CA LEU A 78 -13.70 -11.94 -7.10
C LEU A 78 -12.54 -10.94 -7.00
N TRP A 79 -12.16 -10.51 -5.79
CA TRP A 79 -11.09 -9.53 -5.62
C TRP A 79 -9.76 -9.99 -6.22
N TRP A 80 -9.42 -11.28 -6.19
CA TRP A 80 -8.19 -11.78 -6.81
C TRP A 80 -8.10 -11.49 -8.32
N ILE A 81 -9.21 -11.17 -8.99
CA ILE A 81 -9.23 -10.74 -10.40
C ILE A 81 -8.61 -9.34 -10.54
N GLY A 82 -8.89 -8.39 -9.63
CA GLY A 82 -8.33 -7.03 -9.71
C GLY A 82 -9.10 -6.05 -10.58
N LEU A 83 -10.39 -6.31 -10.80
CA LEU A 83 -11.32 -5.44 -11.54
C LEU A 83 -12.38 -4.78 -10.64
N ALA A 84 -12.23 -4.88 -9.31
CA ALA A 84 -13.07 -4.15 -8.38
C ALA A 84 -12.84 -2.62 -8.51
N PRO A 85 -13.86 -1.77 -8.32
CA PRO A 85 -13.69 -0.31 -8.37
C PRO A 85 -12.72 0.18 -7.29
N VAL A 86 -12.87 -0.36 -6.08
CA VAL A 86 -12.02 -0.09 -4.92
C VAL A 86 -11.23 -1.36 -4.60
N ASN A 87 -9.93 -1.21 -4.38
CA ASN A 87 -9.09 -2.35 -3.99
C ASN A 87 -9.37 -2.72 -2.52
N PRO A 88 -9.40 -4.02 -2.17
CA PRO A 88 -9.51 -4.43 -0.78
C PRO A 88 -8.29 -3.97 0.04
N ARG A 89 -8.52 -3.68 1.31
CA ARG A 89 -7.45 -3.37 2.26
C ARG A 89 -6.66 -4.64 2.56
N SER A 90 -5.40 -4.68 2.12
CA SER A 90 -4.48 -5.81 2.31
C SER A 90 -3.05 -5.28 2.28
N ASN A 91 -2.19 -5.75 3.19
CA ASN A 91 -0.78 -5.32 3.29
C ASN A 91 0.03 -5.66 2.02
N ASP A 92 -0.39 -6.68 1.27
CA ASP A 92 0.12 -7.01 -0.04
C ASP A 92 -1.05 -7.44 -0.95
N TYR A 93 -1.23 -6.77 -2.08
CA TYR A 93 -2.33 -7.02 -3.00
C TYR A 93 -1.86 -6.89 -4.45
N VAL A 94 -1.71 -8.04 -5.10
CA VAL A 94 -1.22 -8.19 -6.47
C VAL A 94 -2.19 -9.09 -7.24
N PRO A 95 -3.36 -8.56 -7.66
CA PRO A 95 -4.39 -9.36 -8.32
C PRO A 95 -3.97 -9.82 -9.72
N LEU A 96 -4.80 -10.64 -10.37
CA LEU A 96 -4.56 -11.16 -11.70
C LEU A 96 -4.36 -10.03 -12.74
N PHE A 97 -5.24 -9.04 -12.73
CA PHE A 97 -5.16 -7.86 -13.59
C PHE A 97 -4.53 -6.68 -12.81
N PRO A 98 -3.50 -6.02 -13.34
CA PRO A 98 -2.88 -6.17 -14.66
C PRO A 98 -1.68 -7.13 -14.64
N TRP A 99 -1.32 -7.66 -13.47
CA TRP A 99 -0.01 -8.26 -13.21
C TRP A 99 0.27 -9.52 -14.01
N PHE A 100 -0.74 -10.31 -14.35
CA PHE A 100 -0.56 -11.46 -15.24
C PHE A 100 -0.16 -11.02 -16.65
N GLY A 101 -0.61 -9.85 -17.11
CA GLY A 101 -0.14 -9.26 -18.35
C GLY A 101 1.38 -9.01 -18.31
N VAL A 102 1.91 -8.51 -17.20
CA VAL A 102 3.37 -8.33 -17.03
C VAL A 102 4.11 -9.67 -17.09
N VAL A 103 3.55 -10.73 -16.51
CA VAL A 103 4.09 -12.10 -16.64
C VAL A 103 4.12 -12.55 -18.10
N LEU A 104 3.04 -12.32 -18.85
CA LEU A 104 2.95 -12.67 -20.27
C LEU A 104 3.93 -11.86 -21.14
N VAL A 105 4.19 -10.59 -20.84
CA VAL A 105 5.25 -9.80 -21.50
C VAL A 105 6.60 -10.51 -21.32
N GLY A 106 6.91 -10.96 -20.10
CA GLY A 106 8.15 -11.71 -19.83
C GLY A 106 8.24 -13.02 -20.61
N ILE A 107 7.14 -13.77 -20.69
CA ILE A 107 7.06 -15.00 -21.50
C ILE A 107 7.29 -14.67 -22.98
N ALA A 108 6.54 -13.72 -23.55
CA ALA A 108 6.66 -13.32 -24.94
C ALA A 108 8.08 -12.90 -25.30
N MET A 109 8.71 -12.05 -24.46
CA MET A 109 10.08 -11.59 -24.64
C MET A 109 11.07 -12.76 -24.65
N MET A 110 10.96 -13.68 -23.69
CA MET A 110 11.87 -14.83 -23.61
C MET A 110 11.66 -15.82 -24.76
N THR A 111 10.43 -16.05 -25.21
CA THR A 111 10.17 -16.88 -26.40
C THR A 111 10.72 -16.24 -27.68
N SER A 112 10.55 -14.93 -27.89
CA SER A 112 11.12 -14.21 -29.04
C SER A 112 12.65 -14.28 -29.05
N LEU A 113 13.26 -14.14 -27.88
CA LEU A 113 14.72 -14.18 -27.73
C LEU A 113 15.29 -15.59 -27.98
N GLN A 114 14.56 -16.62 -27.58
CA GLN A 114 14.89 -18.01 -27.88
C GLN A 114 14.75 -18.31 -29.38
N SER A 115 13.66 -17.85 -30.03
CA SER A 115 13.48 -18.04 -31.48
C SER A 115 14.54 -17.30 -32.31
N ALA A 116 15.08 -16.20 -31.80
CA ALA A 116 16.16 -15.46 -32.45
C ALA A 116 17.57 -16.05 -32.17
N GLY A 117 17.68 -17.12 -31.36
CA GLY A 117 18.96 -17.73 -31.00
C GLY A 117 19.83 -16.91 -30.04
N LEU A 118 19.30 -15.80 -29.48
CA LEU A 118 20.03 -14.93 -28.56
C LEU A 118 20.18 -15.54 -27.17
N SER A 119 19.31 -16.48 -26.78
CA SER A 119 19.40 -17.16 -25.47
C SER A 119 20.73 -17.88 -25.27
N ALA A 120 21.24 -18.55 -26.32
CA ALA A 120 22.54 -19.22 -26.29
C ALA A 120 23.71 -18.23 -26.15
N ARG A 121 23.61 -17.05 -26.77
CA ARG A 121 24.61 -15.97 -26.64
C ARG A 121 24.64 -15.40 -25.23
N MET A 122 23.48 -15.22 -24.59
CA MET A 122 23.42 -14.74 -23.21
C MET A 122 23.99 -15.74 -22.22
N ALA A 123 23.81 -17.05 -22.45
CA ALA A 123 24.36 -18.09 -21.58
C ALA A 123 25.91 -18.09 -21.54
N LEU A 124 26.56 -17.53 -22.57
CA LEU A 124 28.01 -17.39 -22.64
C LEU A 124 28.55 -16.19 -21.85
N ILE A 125 27.68 -15.30 -21.36
CA ILE A 125 28.08 -14.12 -20.58
C ILE A 125 28.62 -14.60 -19.22
N ARG A 126 29.94 -14.44 -19.02
CA ARG A 126 30.57 -14.72 -17.74
C ARG A 126 30.43 -13.52 -16.82
N VAL A 127 29.62 -13.68 -15.77
CA VAL A 127 29.50 -12.69 -14.70
C VAL A 127 30.68 -12.82 -13.74
N GLY A 128 31.27 -11.70 -13.34
CA GLY A 128 32.43 -11.67 -12.45
C GLY A 128 32.14 -12.23 -11.04
N ALA A 129 33.19 -12.40 -10.24
CA ALA A 129 33.08 -12.96 -8.88
C ALA A 129 32.17 -12.13 -7.95
N TRP A 130 32.01 -10.84 -8.22
CA TRP A 130 31.08 -9.94 -7.50
C TRP A 130 29.61 -10.39 -7.60
N ALA A 131 29.25 -11.17 -8.62
CA ALA A 131 27.90 -11.69 -8.79
C ALA A 131 27.61 -12.96 -7.96
N LYS A 132 28.61 -13.55 -7.30
CA LYS A 132 28.44 -14.74 -6.45
C LYS A 132 27.40 -14.55 -5.32
N PRO A 133 27.44 -13.48 -4.50
CA PRO A 133 26.42 -13.25 -3.48
C PRO A 133 25.02 -13.09 -4.08
N PHE A 134 24.88 -12.34 -5.17
CA PHE A 134 23.60 -12.15 -5.86
C PHE A 134 23.04 -13.46 -6.45
N ARG A 135 23.91 -14.33 -6.97
CA ARG A 135 23.52 -15.68 -7.40
C ARG A 135 23.05 -16.54 -6.25
N LEU A 136 23.71 -16.47 -5.08
CA LEU A 136 23.28 -17.20 -3.89
C LEU A 136 21.91 -16.71 -3.40
N ALA A 137 21.74 -15.39 -3.29
CA ALA A 137 20.46 -14.77 -2.95
C ALA A 137 19.35 -15.17 -3.95
N GLY A 138 19.66 -15.19 -5.25
CA GLY A 138 18.73 -15.63 -6.29
C GLY A 138 18.34 -17.12 -6.20
N ARG A 139 19.27 -18.00 -5.79
CA ARG A 139 18.99 -19.44 -5.57
C ARG A 139 18.08 -19.68 -4.36
N HIS A 140 18.14 -18.82 -3.36
CA HIS A 140 17.30 -18.85 -2.16
C HIS A 140 16.29 -17.70 -2.13
N SER A 141 15.83 -17.26 -3.31
CA SER A 141 14.98 -16.06 -3.45
C SER A 141 13.70 -16.14 -2.62
N LEU A 142 13.10 -17.32 -2.48
CA LEU A 142 11.92 -17.51 -1.63
C LEU A 142 12.25 -17.25 -0.15
N ALA A 143 13.39 -17.73 0.36
CA ALA A 143 13.78 -17.50 1.75
C ALA A 143 14.09 -16.02 1.99
N VAL A 144 14.82 -15.38 1.07
CA VAL A 144 15.07 -13.93 1.11
C VAL A 144 13.75 -13.17 1.09
N TYR A 145 12.81 -13.56 0.24
CA TYR A 145 11.48 -12.97 0.15
C TYR A 145 10.67 -13.14 1.44
N LEU A 146 10.72 -14.28 2.12
CA LEU A 146 9.97 -14.46 3.36
C LEU A 146 10.59 -13.70 4.54
N LEU A 147 11.92 -13.63 4.60
CA LEU A 147 12.64 -13.06 5.73
C LEU A 147 12.80 -11.55 5.66
N HIS A 148 12.72 -10.93 4.47
CA HIS A 148 12.99 -9.50 4.36
C HIS A 148 12.02 -8.64 5.16
N GLN A 149 10.70 -8.88 5.11
CA GLN A 149 9.71 -8.09 5.87
C GLN A 149 9.95 -8.10 7.39
N PRO A 150 9.97 -9.26 8.08
CA PRO A 150 10.20 -9.28 9.53
C PRO A 150 11.59 -8.76 9.89
N LEU A 151 12.61 -9.00 9.07
CA LEU A 151 13.95 -8.46 9.30
C LEU A 151 13.97 -6.94 9.19
N LEU A 152 13.41 -6.36 8.13
CA LEU A 152 13.38 -4.91 7.92
C LEU A 152 12.55 -4.22 9.00
N ILE A 153 11.39 -4.78 9.35
CA ILE A 153 10.56 -4.26 10.46
C ILE A 153 11.33 -4.30 11.77
N GLY A 154 12.01 -5.42 12.08
CA GLY A 154 12.82 -5.55 13.28
C GLY A 154 13.98 -4.56 13.31
N LEU A 155 14.67 -4.36 12.19
CA LEU A 155 15.77 -3.39 12.07
C LEU A 155 15.29 -1.95 12.24
N VAL A 156 14.17 -1.57 11.61
CA VAL A 156 13.57 -0.24 11.76
C VAL A 156 13.11 -0.03 13.21
N TRP A 157 12.51 -1.04 13.83
CA TRP A 157 12.09 -0.97 15.23
C TRP A 157 13.28 -0.77 16.18
N LEU A 158 14.38 -1.51 15.98
CA LEU A 158 15.63 -1.35 16.75
C LEU A 158 16.25 0.03 16.53
N PHE A 159 16.28 0.51 15.28
CA PHE A 159 16.77 1.84 14.97
C PHE A 159 15.95 2.94 15.66
N ALA A 160 14.63 2.80 15.68
CA ALA A 160 13.72 3.74 16.32
C ALA A 160 13.91 3.82 17.85
N GLN A 161 14.50 2.80 18.50
CA GLN A 161 14.86 2.88 19.92
C GLN A 161 16.03 3.84 20.18
N VAL A 162 16.92 4.01 19.20
CA VAL A 162 18.12 4.85 19.32
C VAL A 162 17.88 6.23 18.71
N TRP A 163 17.09 6.29 17.64
CA TRP A 163 16.75 7.52 16.92
C TRP A 163 15.23 7.59 16.74
N PRO A 164 14.48 7.93 17.80
CA PRO A 164 13.03 8.05 17.70
C PRO A 164 12.68 9.18 16.72
N ALA A 165 11.61 8.97 15.95
CA ALA A 165 11.02 10.05 15.17
C ALA A 165 10.60 11.18 16.13
N ALA A 166 10.80 12.43 15.72
CA ALA A 166 10.33 13.57 16.49
C ALA A 166 8.83 13.40 16.75
N ALA A 167 8.45 13.33 18.02
CA ALA A 167 7.04 13.30 18.37
C ALA A 167 6.42 14.63 17.91
N PRO A 168 5.27 14.62 17.23
CA PRO A 168 4.60 15.85 16.84
C PRO A 168 4.33 16.68 18.09
N SER A 169 4.53 17.99 18.00
CA SER A 169 4.24 18.92 19.09
C SER A 169 2.75 18.85 19.48
N GLN A 170 2.41 19.25 20.71
CA GLN A 170 1.01 19.28 21.16
C GLN A 170 0.12 20.11 20.22
N SER A 171 0.68 21.19 19.65
CA SER A 171 0.04 22.06 18.67
C SER A 171 -0.29 21.34 17.36
N GLU A 172 0.65 20.56 16.81
CA GLU A 172 0.41 19.77 15.59
C GLU A 172 -0.62 18.66 15.83
N GLN A 173 -0.55 18.00 16.98
CA GLN A 173 -1.54 16.99 17.39
C GLN A 173 -2.94 17.61 17.52
N PHE A 174 -3.04 18.81 18.11
CA PHE A 174 -4.28 19.55 18.25
C PHE A 174 -4.88 19.93 16.90
N ILE A 175 -4.10 20.56 16.02
CA ILE A 175 -4.58 20.98 14.68
C ILE A 175 -5.11 19.78 13.91
N SER A 176 -4.35 18.67 13.86
CA SER A 176 -4.78 17.48 13.13
C SER A 176 -6.08 16.88 13.69
N ALA A 177 -6.22 16.81 15.02
CA ALA A 177 -7.43 16.32 15.66
C ALA A 177 -8.64 17.26 15.43
N CYS A 178 -8.41 18.57 15.48
CA CYS A 178 -9.42 19.59 15.21
C CYS A 178 -9.91 19.52 13.77
N GLU A 179 -9.01 19.47 12.79
CA GLU A 179 -9.34 19.42 11.37
C GLU A 179 -10.14 18.16 11.02
N MET A 180 -9.74 16.99 11.55
CA MET A 180 -10.48 15.73 11.34
C MET A 180 -11.93 15.83 11.84
N ARG A 181 -12.17 16.48 12.98
CA ARG A 181 -13.52 16.67 13.52
C ARG A 181 -14.31 17.73 12.78
N CYS A 182 -13.67 18.84 12.43
CA CYS A 182 -14.30 19.92 11.69
C CYS A 182 -14.76 19.44 10.29
N ALA A 183 -13.94 18.64 9.62
CA ALA A 183 -14.23 18.10 8.29
C ALA A 183 -15.44 17.16 8.25
N GLU A 184 -15.96 16.71 9.41
CA GLU A 184 -17.23 15.96 9.47
C GLU A 184 -18.44 16.85 9.09
N THR A 185 -18.32 18.17 9.20
CA THR A 185 -19.45 19.11 9.03
C THR A 185 -19.14 20.31 8.11
N GLN A 186 -17.87 20.65 7.92
CA GLN A 186 -17.44 21.86 7.21
C GLN A 186 -16.42 21.55 6.11
N THR A 187 -16.10 22.55 5.28
CA THR A 187 -15.11 22.45 4.21
C THR A 187 -13.68 22.60 4.72
N GLU A 188 -12.71 22.02 4.00
CA GLU A 188 -11.28 22.15 4.32
C GLU A 188 -10.82 23.62 4.40
N SER A 189 -11.37 24.48 3.54
CA SER A 189 -11.06 25.91 3.51
C SER A 189 -11.50 26.65 4.77
N PHE A 190 -12.55 26.17 5.46
CA PHE A 190 -13.01 26.69 6.75
C PHE A 190 -12.19 26.08 7.89
N CYS A 191 -11.99 24.76 7.88
CA CYS A 191 -11.39 24.03 8.99
C CYS A 191 -9.95 24.44 9.28
N ARG A 192 -9.15 24.69 8.24
CA ARG A 192 -7.73 25.05 8.40
C ARG A 192 -7.52 26.39 9.14
N PRO A 193 -8.12 27.52 8.73
CA PRO A 193 -8.02 28.77 9.48
C PRO A 193 -8.73 28.70 10.84
N TYR A 194 -9.88 28.02 10.93
CA TYR A 194 -10.60 27.83 12.19
C TYR A 194 -9.75 27.13 13.25
N CYS A 195 -9.15 25.98 12.91
CA CYS A 195 -8.30 25.23 13.83
C CYS A 195 -7.01 25.97 14.18
N GLY A 196 -6.49 26.80 13.27
CA GLY A 196 -5.41 27.74 13.56
C GLY A 196 -5.80 28.78 14.62
N CYS A 197 -6.96 29.42 14.46
CA CYS A 197 -7.50 30.39 15.43
C CYS A 197 -7.76 29.73 16.80
N MET A 198 -8.32 28.53 16.81
CA MET A 198 -8.58 27.78 18.04
C MET A 198 -7.30 27.48 18.80
N LEU A 199 -6.26 26.99 18.10
CA LEU A 199 -4.96 26.75 18.71
C LEU A 199 -4.39 28.03 19.30
N GLU A 200 -4.39 29.12 18.54
CA GLU A 200 -3.83 30.40 18.99
C GLU A 200 -4.57 30.94 20.22
N SER A 201 -5.90 30.80 20.28
CA SER A 201 -6.71 31.23 21.41
C SER A 201 -6.43 30.41 22.68
N ILE A 202 -6.25 29.10 22.52
CA ILE A 202 -5.93 28.17 23.62
C ILE A 202 -4.50 28.39 24.13
N ASP A 203 -3.55 28.61 23.22
CA ASP A 203 -2.14 28.85 23.52
C ASP A 203 -1.95 30.19 24.26
N ARG A 204 -2.59 31.27 23.80
CA ARG A 204 -2.60 32.57 24.50
C ARG A 204 -3.21 32.51 25.91
N ALA A 205 -4.06 31.53 26.18
CA ALA A 205 -4.65 31.31 27.50
C ALA A 205 -3.81 30.40 28.40
N ASP A 206 -2.65 29.91 27.94
CA ASP A 206 -1.80 28.89 28.58
C ASP A 206 -2.57 27.59 28.91
N MET A 207 -3.61 27.29 28.13
CA MET A 207 -4.54 26.18 28.39
C MET A 207 -4.19 24.90 27.61
N LEU A 208 -3.25 24.96 26.67
CA LEU A 208 -2.90 23.83 25.81
C LEU A 208 -2.49 22.60 26.63
N GLN A 209 -1.57 22.76 27.59
CA GLN A 209 -1.11 21.64 28.41
C GLN A 209 -2.23 21.04 29.29
N SER A 210 -3.13 21.89 29.79
CA SER A 210 -4.27 21.44 30.62
C SER A 210 -5.24 20.54 29.86
N MET A 211 -5.37 20.71 28.55
CA MET A 211 -6.21 19.85 27.71
C MET A 211 -5.63 18.45 27.53
N PHE A 212 -4.29 18.33 27.54
CA PHE A 212 -3.60 17.03 27.41
C PHE A 212 -3.36 16.33 28.76
N ALA A 213 -3.55 17.01 29.90
CA ALA A 213 -3.16 16.52 31.23
C ALA A 213 -4.23 15.69 31.98
N GLY A 214 -5.47 15.59 31.48
CA GLY A 214 -6.53 14.83 32.16
C GLY A 214 -7.96 15.24 31.78
N PRO A 215 -8.99 14.68 32.45
CA PRO A 215 -10.38 14.93 32.12
C PRO A 215 -10.73 16.43 32.21
N THR A 216 -11.52 16.90 31.25
CA THR A 216 -11.92 18.30 31.14
C THR A 216 -12.91 18.68 32.25
N ASN A 217 -12.66 19.81 32.92
CA ASN A 217 -13.58 20.36 33.93
C ASN A 217 -14.61 21.28 33.26
N ASP A 218 -15.78 21.50 33.88
CA ASP A 218 -16.84 22.36 33.33
C ASP A 218 -16.36 23.79 33.00
N GLN A 219 -15.41 24.31 33.78
CA GLN A 219 -14.78 25.61 33.54
C GLN A 219 -13.94 25.64 32.25
N LEU A 220 -13.29 24.53 31.90
CA LEU A 220 -12.51 24.38 30.67
C LEU A 220 -13.45 24.29 29.46
N ASN A 221 -14.53 23.51 29.57
CA ASN A 221 -15.54 23.38 28.50
C ASN A 221 -16.19 24.75 28.17
N GLY A 222 -16.59 25.51 29.20
CA GLY A 222 -17.17 26.85 28.99
C GLY A 222 -16.25 27.85 28.29
N ARG A 223 -14.92 27.76 28.53
CA ARG A 223 -13.94 28.58 27.79
C ARG A 223 -13.72 28.11 26.36
N LEU A 224 -13.70 26.79 26.13
CA LEU A 224 -13.57 26.23 24.79
C LEU A 224 -14.75 26.62 23.89
N GLU A 225 -15.97 26.64 24.42
CA GLU A 225 -17.15 27.13 23.71
C GLU A 225 -17.03 28.61 23.33
N GLN A 226 -16.51 29.45 24.22
CA GLN A 226 -16.26 30.87 23.91
C GLN A 226 -15.24 31.04 22.79
N PHE A 227 -14.14 30.28 22.81
CA PHE A 227 -13.15 30.31 21.74
C PHE A 227 -13.72 29.79 20.40
N ALA A 228 -14.53 28.73 20.45
CA ALA A 228 -15.20 28.20 19.27
C ALA A 228 -16.11 29.26 18.62
N LEU A 229 -16.87 29.99 19.43
CA LEU A 229 -17.72 31.08 18.96
C LEU A 229 -16.89 32.22 18.34
N SER A 230 -15.80 32.65 18.98
CA SER A 230 -14.95 33.72 18.42
C SER A 230 -14.26 33.32 17.12
N CYS A 231 -13.77 32.09 17.02
CA CYS A 231 -13.08 31.60 15.82
C CYS A 231 -14.04 31.23 14.69
N SER A 232 -15.32 31.00 14.99
CA SER A 232 -16.35 30.79 13.96
C SER A 232 -16.77 32.10 13.27
N GLN A 233 -16.59 33.25 13.93
CA GLN A 233 -16.96 34.57 13.41
C GLN A 233 -15.89 35.18 12.47
N THR A 234 -14.67 34.63 12.46
CA THR A 234 -13.56 35.14 11.64
C THR A 234 -13.77 34.98 10.12
N ASP A 235 -14.77 34.21 9.67
CA ASP A 235 -15.07 33.97 8.25
C ASP A 235 -16.21 34.85 7.68
N ASP A 236 -16.90 35.66 8.51
CA ASP A 236 -17.92 36.60 8.01
C ASP A 236 -17.32 37.80 7.23
N LEU A 237 -15.99 37.86 7.10
CA LEU A 237 -15.28 38.93 6.39
C LEU A 237 -14.81 38.56 4.98
N GLU A 238 -14.94 37.30 4.54
CA GLU A 238 -14.43 36.86 3.23
C GLU A 238 -15.37 35.94 2.43
N ALA A 239 -16.68 36.05 2.65
CA ALA A 239 -17.65 35.59 1.66
C ALA A 239 -17.69 36.57 0.47
N PRO A 240 -17.44 36.14 -0.79
CA PRO A 240 -17.71 36.98 -1.93
C PRO A 240 -19.22 37.23 -1.99
N LYS A 241 -19.62 38.50 -1.83
CA LYS A 241 -20.99 38.93 -2.15
C LYS A 241 -21.29 38.59 -3.62
N PRO A 242 -22.56 38.25 -3.94
CA PRO A 242 -22.98 37.75 -5.25
C PRO A 242 -22.66 38.69 -6.41
#